data_AF-A0A948CBV8-F1
#
_entry.id   AF-A0A948CBV8-F1
#
_cell.length_a   1.000
_cell.length_b   1.000
_cell.length_c   1.000
_cell.angle_alpha   90.00
_cell.angle_beta   90.00
_cell.angle_gamma   90.00
#
_symmetry.space_group_name_H-M   'P 1'
#
loop_
_entity.id
_entity.type
_entity.pdbx_description
1 polymer ?
#
loop_
_entity_poly.entity_id
_entity_poly.type
_entity_poly.pdbx_seq_one_letter_code
_entity_poly.pdbx_strand_id
1 'polypeptide(L)'
;MTSKRSSLVVPVPSEGDFTSRLRSPAVAARVGLWLGISFGICFLTGLISHYAQNGNQPIPFPATPFWGYRVTQGLHVISGTAAIPLLLVKLWAVYPKLFQSMPWGDVRAMAVTGLERISIAVLVAGGVFMLLTGLLNTAQWYPWSFSFRPTHYAVAWVTIGALVVHIAVKLPI
;
A
#
# COMPACT_ATOMS: atom_id res chain seq x y z
N MET A 1 -56.21 -0.33 -7.30
CA MET A 1 -55.07 0.42 -6.71
C MET A 1 -53.80 -0.40 -6.89
N THR A 2 -53.09 -0.22 -8.00
CA THR A 2 -51.80 -0.87 -8.26
C THR A 2 -50.68 0.04 -7.73
N SER A 3 -50.10 -0.36 -6.60
CA SER A 3 -48.93 0.30 -6.02
C SER A 3 -47.73 0.09 -6.94
N LYS A 4 -47.34 1.13 -7.69
CA LYS A 4 -46.07 1.17 -8.41
C LYS A 4 -44.96 1.22 -7.37
N ARG A 5 -44.30 0.08 -7.11
CA ARG A 5 -43.00 0.06 -6.45
C ARG A 5 -42.02 0.79 -7.36
N SER A 6 -41.67 2.03 -7.02
CA SER A 6 -40.51 2.70 -7.61
C SER A 6 -39.28 1.91 -7.17
N SER A 7 -38.68 1.15 -8.07
CA SER A 7 -37.32 0.66 -7.87
C SER A 7 -36.44 1.90 -7.75
N LEU A 8 -36.00 2.22 -6.54
CA LEU A 8 -34.97 3.22 -6.29
C LEU A 8 -33.66 2.69 -6.87
N VAL A 9 -33.48 2.87 -8.18
CA VAL A 9 -32.20 2.64 -8.84
C VAL A 9 -31.30 3.79 -8.40
N VAL A 10 -30.42 3.54 -7.44
CA VAL A 10 -29.39 4.50 -7.03
C VAL A 10 -28.33 4.51 -8.14
N PRO A 11 -28.12 5.63 -8.84
CA PRO A 11 -27.10 5.72 -9.88
C PRO A 11 -25.70 5.54 -9.29
N VAL A 12 -24.78 4.98 -10.08
CA VAL A 12 -23.37 4.87 -9.68
C VAL A 12 -22.79 6.29 -9.54
N PRO A 13 -22.12 6.62 -8.41
CA PRO A 13 -21.50 7.93 -8.23
C PRO A 13 -20.47 8.23 -9.31
N SER A 14 -20.31 9.51 -9.62
CA SER A 14 -19.23 10.08 -10.42
C SER A 14 -18.18 10.74 -9.53
N GLU A 15 -16.99 11.04 -10.07
CA GLU A 15 -15.95 11.75 -9.31
C GLU A 15 -16.44 13.09 -8.74
N GLY A 16 -17.32 13.80 -9.45
CA GLY A 16 -17.86 15.11 -9.07
C GLY A 16 -18.80 15.08 -7.86
N ASP A 17 -19.35 13.92 -7.50
CA ASP A 17 -20.25 13.78 -6.35
C ASP A 17 -19.52 13.88 -5.01
N PHE A 18 -18.18 13.83 -5.02
CA PHE A 18 -17.34 13.90 -3.82
C PHE A 18 -16.80 15.32 -3.60
N THR A 19 -17.52 16.13 -2.81
CA THR A 19 -17.27 17.58 -2.66
C THR A 19 -16.29 17.98 -1.55
N SER A 20 -15.75 17.03 -0.78
CA SER A 20 -14.85 17.34 0.34
C SER A 20 -13.53 17.96 -0.14
N ARG A 21 -13.20 19.16 0.36
CA ARG A 21 -11.93 19.86 0.05
C ARG A 21 -10.68 19.10 0.51
N LEU A 22 -10.83 18.17 1.45
CA LEU A 22 -9.74 17.33 1.93
C LEU A 22 -9.40 16.18 0.94
N ARG A 23 -10.25 15.91 -0.06
CA ARG A 23 -9.95 15.00 -1.18
C ARG A 23 -9.26 15.71 -2.33
N SER A 24 -8.26 16.53 -2.01
CA SER A 24 -7.50 17.27 -3.02
C SER A 24 -6.24 16.52 -3.44
N PRO A 25 -5.73 16.75 -4.67
CA PRO A 25 -4.45 16.20 -5.12
C PRO A 25 -3.29 16.53 -4.17
N ALA A 26 -3.29 17.73 -3.57
CA ALA A 26 -2.26 18.15 -2.62
C ALA A 26 -2.24 17.30 -1.34
N VAL A 27 -3.40 17.00 -0.76
CA VAL A 27 -3.50 16.13 0.41
C VAL A 27 -3.06 14.71 0.04
N ALA A 28 -3.56 14.17 -1.07
CA ALA A 28 -3.19 12.84 -1.52
C ALA A 28 -1.68 12.70 -1.79
N ALA A 29 -1.05 13.74 -2.34
CA ALA A 29 0.40 13.77 -2.59
C ALA A 29 1.21 13.83 -1.28
N ARG A 30 0.84 14.72 -0.35
CA ARG A 30 1.53 14.86 0.96
C ARG A 30 1.44 13.59 1.80
N VAL A 31 0.26 12.98 1.89
CA VAL A 31 0.09 11.69 2.59
C VAL A 31 0.84 10.58 1.86
N GLY A 32 0.84 10.59 0.53
CA GLY A 32 1.61 9.66 -0.30
C GLY A 32 3.12 9.73 -0.05
N LEU A 33 3.68 10.93 0.17
CA LEU A 33 5.09 11.11 0.51
C LEU A 33 5.43 10.43 1.84
N TRP A 34 4.66 10.69 2.89
CA TRP A 34 4.86 10.06 4.20
C TRP A 34 4.69 8.55 4.14
N LEU A 35 3.73 8.04 3.36
CA LEU A 35 3.61 6.61 3.09
C LEU A 35 4.86 6.05 2.42
N GLY A 36 5.38 6.71 1.38
CA GLY A 36 6.59 6.29 0.69
C GLY A 36 7.79 6.20 1.65
N ILE A 37 7.94 7.18 2.53
CA ILE A 37 8.99 7.19 3.58
C ILE A 37 8.79 6.02 4.54
N SER A 38 7.58 5.83 5.09
CA SER A 38 7.29 4.73 6.02
C SER A 38 7.54 3.36 5.40
N PHE A 39 7.04 3.11 4.18
CA PHE A 39 7.29 1.86 3.45
C PHE A 39 8.77 1.67 3.14
N GLY A 40 9.49 2.72 2.76
CA GLY A 40 10.93 2.68 2.54
C GLY A 40 11.71 2.30 3.81
N ILE A 41 11.38 2.90 4.96
CA ILE A 41 11.99 2.55 6.25
C ILE A 41 11.69 1.09 6.60
N CYS A 42 10.42 0.66 6.52
CA CYS A 42 10.04 -0.73 6.78
C CYS A 42 10.78 -1.70 5.85
N PHE A 43 10.87 -1.39 4.57
CA PHE A 43 11.56 -2.23 3.61
C PHE A 43 13.04 -2.41 3.96
N LEU A 44 13.78 -1.30 4.14
CA LEU A 44 15.22 -1.35 4.44
C LEU A 44 15.50 -2.05 5.78
N THR A 45 14.75 -1.72 6.82
CA THR A 45 14.89 -2.37 8.14
C THR A 45 14.45 -3.84 8.10
N GLY A 46 13.49 -4.18 7.24
CA GLY A 46 13.05 -5.55 6.99
C GLY A 46 14.12 -6.38 6.27
N LEU A 47 14.84 -5.81 5.31
CA LEU A 47 16.00 -6.46 4.67
C LEU A 47 17.10 -6.76 5.69
N ILE A 48 17.41 -5.81 6.58
CA ILE A 48 18.36 -6.00 7.69
C ILE A 48 17.89 -7.15 8.57
N SER A 49 16.62 -7.15 8.96
CA SER A 49 16.01 -8.21 9.80
C SER A 49 16.06 -9.58 9.14
N HIS A 50 15.74 -9.65 7.85
CA HIS A 50 15.80 -10.88 7.07
C HIS A 50 17.22 -11.43 6.98
N TYR A 51 18.20 -10.56 6.67
CA TYR A 51 19.60 -10.95 6.65
C TYR A 51 20.05 -11.49 8.02
N ALA A 52 19.75 -10.77 9.10
CA ALA A 52 20.10 -11.17 10.48
C ALA A 52 19.51 -12.53 10.90
N GLN A 53 18.36 -12.90 10.33
CA GLN A 53 17.67 -14.17 10.62
C GLN A 53 18.11 -15.33 9.73
N ASN A 54 18.91 -15.09 8.70
CA ASN A 54 19.45 -16.15 7.85
C ASN A 54 20.57 -16.89 8.58
N GLY A 55 20.48 -18.22 8.64
CA GLY A 55 21.49 -19.06 9.30
C GLY A 55 22.83 -19.12 8.56
N ASN A 56 22.81 -18.97 7.23
CA ASN A 56 24.00 -19.00 6.37
C ASN A 56 24.28 -17.60 5.83
N GLN A 57 24.91 -16.76 6.65
CA GLN A 57 25.34 -15.41 6.26
C GLN A 57 26.78 -15.45 5.72
N PRO A 58 27.06 -14.91 4.52
CA PRO A 58 28.43 -14.76 4.03
C PRO A 58 29.29 -13.84 4.91
N ILE A 59 28.66 -12.82 5.48
CA ILE A 59 29.28 -11.88 6.43
C ILE A 59 28.49 -11.95 7.75
N PRO A 60 29.12 -12.29 8.89
CA PRO A 60 28.40 -12.37 10.16
C PRO A 60 27.65 -11.08 10.49
N PHE A 61 26.41 -11.21 10.94
CA PHE A 61 25.66 -10.06 11.42
C PHE A 61 26.34 -9.45 12.67
N PRO A 62 26.60 -8.14 12.71
CA PRO A 62 27.33 -7.53 13.81
C PRO A 62 26.55 -7.63 15.13
N ALA A 63 27.18 -8.17 16.16
CA ALA A 63 26.62 -8.27 17.52
C ALA A 63 26.74 -6.95 18.31
N THR A 64 27.58 -6.03 17.84
CA THR A 64 27.81 -4.72 18.47
C THR A 64 27.59 -3.56 17.50
N PRO A 65 27.04 -2.43 17.99
CA PRO A 65 26.51 -2.24 19.34
C PRO A 65 25.23 -3.06 19.56
N PHE A 66 25.02 -3.54 20.80
CA PHE A 66 23.89 -4.43 21.13
C PHE A 66 22.51 -3.78 20.89
N TRP A 67 22.44 -2.45 20.82
CA TRP A 67 21.21 -1.71 20.55
C TRP A 67 20.89 -1.58 19.05
N GLY A 68 21.84 -1.86 18.15
CA GLY A 68 21.68 -1.62 16.71
C GLY A 68 20.46 -2.34 16.13
N TYR A 69 20.33 -3.64 16.42
CA TYR A 69 19.16 -4.41 15.99
C TYR A 69 17.86 -3.84 16.57
N ARG A 70 17.84 -3.45 17.85
CA ARG A 70 16.66 -2.86 18.51
C ARG A 70 16.20 -1.58 17.83
N VAL A 71 17.13 -0.72 17.40
CA VAL A 71 16.79 0.51 16.67
C VAL A 71 16.16 0.17 15.32
N THR A 72 16.74 -0.75 14.55
CA THR A 72 16.15 -1.15 13.26
C THR A 72 14.75 -1.75 13.41
N GLN A 73 14.54 -2.62 14.41
CA GLN A 73 13.23 -3.23 14.65
C GLN A 73 12.22 -2.22 15.20
N GLY A 74 12.65 -1.31 16.08
CA GLY A 74 11.82 -0.21 16.56
C GLY A 74 11.35 0.68 15.42
N LEU A 75 12.27 1.08 14.52
CA LEU A 75 11.95 1.86 13.32
C LEU A 75 11.00 1.12 12.39
N HIS A 76 11.20 -0.19 12.20
CA HIS A 76 10.34 -1.02 11.36
C HIS A 76 8.89 -1.01 11.88
N VAL A 77 8.70 -1.30 13.17
CA VAL A 77 7.39 -1.38 13.80
C VAL A 77 6.72 -0.01 13.85
N ILE A 78 7.42 1.03 14.31
CA ILE A 78 6.87 2.40 14.40
C ILE A 78 6.44 2.89 13.01
N SER A 79 7.28 2.68 11.99
CA SER A 79 6.96 3.11 10.62
C SER A 79 5.79 2.33 10.04
N GLY A 80 5.72 1.01 10.29
CA GLY A 80 4.60 0.16 9.87
C GLY A 80 3.29 0.57 10.54
N THR A 81 3.32 0.82 11.85
CA THR A 81 2.15 1.31 12.60
C THR A 81 1.70 2.68 12.11
N ALA A 82 2.64 3.62 11.88
CA ALA A 82 2.31 4.94 11.34
C ALA A 82 1.73 4.88 9.92
N ALA A 83 2.16 3.91 9.11
CA ALA A 83 1.64 3.72 7.76
C ALA A 83 0.16 3.28 7.73
N ILE A 84 -0.38 2.67 8.79
CA ILE A 84 -1.80 2.24 8.85
C ILE A 84 -2.76 3.43 8.66
N PRO A 85 -2.79 4.45 9.54
CA PRO A 85 -3.67 5.59 9.36
C PRO A 85 -3.34 6.38 8.09
N LEU A 86 -2.06 6.47 7.71
CA LEU A 86 -1.67 7.16 6.48
C LEU A 86 -2.27 6.47 5.24
N LEU A 87 -2.26 5.13 5.18
CA LEU A 87 -2.81 4.37 4.07
C LEU A 87 -4.32 4.55 4.00
N LEU A 88 -5.01 4.47 5.14
CA LEU A 88 -6.46 4.69 5.20
C LEU A 88 -6.84 6.10 4.70
N VAL A 89 -6.11 7.13 5.14
CA VAL A 89 -6.32 8.52 4.66
C VAL A 89 -6.03 8.64 3.17
N LYS A 90 -4.95 8.01 2.67
CA LYS A 90 -4.62 8.02 1.25
C LYS A 90 -5.72 7.37 0.41
N LEU A 91 -6.19 6.20 0.80
CA LEU A 91 -7.27 5.47 0.12
C LEU A 91 -8.58 6.27 0.16
N TRP A 92 -8.90 6.89 1.29
CA TRP A 92 -10.06 7.77 1.40
C TRP A 92 -9.95 8.99 0.48
N ALA A 93 -8.77 9.60 0.39
CA ALA A 93 -8.54 10.78 -0.45
C ALA A 93 -8.67 10.46 -1.93
N VAL A 94 -8.19 9.30 -2.38
CA VAL A 94 -8.24 8.87 -3.80
C VAL A 94 -9.48 8.06 -4.16
N TYR A 95 -10.34 7.75 -3.19
CA TYR A 95 -11.58 6.98 -3.41
C TYR A 95 -12.43 7.46 -4.61
N PRO A 96 -12.62 8.78 -4.85
CA PRO A 96 -13.38 9.27 -6.01
C PRO A 96 -12.82 8.76 -7.36
N LYS A 97 -11.52 8.50 -7.44
CA LYS A 97 -10.85 8.02 -8.67
C LYS A 97 -11.28 6.61 -9.08
N LEU A 98 -11.89 5.84 -8.18
CA LEU A 98 -12.50 4.54 -8.53
C LEU A 98 -13.70 4.70 -9.47
N PHE A 99 -14.34 5.87 -9.46
CA PHE A 99 -15.51 6.21 -10.28
C PHE A 99 -15.15 7.00 -11.53
N GLN A 100 -13.85 7.18 -11.81
CA GLN A 100 -13.42 7.82 -13.04
C GLN A 100 -13.84 6.95 -14.24
N SER A 101 -14.44 7.58 -15.25
CA SER A 101 -14.88 6.88 -16.46
C SER A 101 -13.70 6.28 -17.22
N MET A 102 -13.96 5.17 -17.91
CA MET A 102 -13.02 4.54 -18.81
C MET A 102 -13.09 5.26 -20.17
N PRO A 103 -11.98 5.48 -20.89
CA PRO A 103 -11.98 6.09 -22.22
C PRO A 103 -12.48 5.10 -23.28
N TRP A 104 -13.79 4.78 -23.25
CA TRP A 104 -14.43 3.89 -24.20
C TRP A 104 -14.31 4.41 -25.63
N GLY A 105 -13.89 3.56 -26.57
CA GLY A 105 -13.76 3.90 -27.99
C GLY A 105 -12.33 4.04 -28.51
N ASP A 106 -11.32 4.11 -27.63
CA ASP A 106 -9.89 4.06 -28.00
C ASP A 106 -9.22 2.87 -27.29
N VAL A 107 -8.97 1.81 -28.06
CA VAL A 107 -8.37 0.56 -27.55
C VAL A 107 -7.02 0.81 -26.89
N ARG A 108 -6.22 1.73 -27.42
CA ARG A 108 -4.89 2.04 -26.88
C ARG A 108 -5.02 2.80 -25.56
N ALA A 109 -5.86 3.83 -25.51
CA ALA A 109 -6.12 4.57 -24.27
C ALA A 109 -6.67 3.65 -23.18
N MET A 110 -7.57 2.73 -23.55
CA MET A 110 -8.12 1.74 -22.64
C MET A 110 -7.05 0.80 -22.09
N ALA A 111 -6.17 0.27 -22.94
CA ALA A 111 -5.09 -0.62 -22.51
C ALA A 111 -4.16 0.09 -21.50
N VAL A 112 -3.77 1.34 -21.78
CA VAL A 112 -2.91 2.13 -20.89
C VAL A 112 -3.60 2.39 -19.55
N THR A 113 -4.86 2.85 -19.56
CA THR A 113 -5.63 3.07 -18.31
C THR A 113 -5.83 1.78 -17.53
N GLY A 114 -6.05 0.65 -18.21
CA GLY A 114 -6.18 -0.67 -17.59
C GLY A 114 -4.89 -1.09 -16.87
N LEU A 115 -3.75 -0.96 -17.55
CA LEU A 115 -2.43 -1.25 -16.96
C LEU A 115 -2.13 -0.38 -15.75
N GLU A 116 -2.46 0.91 -15.82
CA GLU A 116 -2.31 1.83 -14.69
C GLU A 116 -3.15 1.38 -13.48
N ARG A 117 -4.42 1.02 -13.70
CA ARG A 117 -5.31 0.54 -12.63
C ARG A 117 -4.83 -0.78 -12.04
N ILE A 118 -4.33 -1.70 -12.86
CA ILE A 118 -3.74 -2.97 -12.38
C ILE A 118 -2.51 -2.68 -11.51
N SER A 119 -1.61 -1.81 -11.95
CA SER A 119 -0.44 -1.42 -11.15
C SER A 119 -0.84 -0.84 -9.79
N ILE A 120 -1.87 0.02 -9.76
CA ILE A 120 -2.41 0.58 -8.51
C ILE A 120 -3.03 -0.53 -7.65
N ALA A 121 -3.79 -1.45 -8.24
CA ALA A 121 -4.40 -2.56 -7.50
C ALA A 121 -3.35 -3.45 -6.83
N VAL A 122 -2.24 -3.76 -7.52
CA VAL A 122 -1.11 -4.50 -6.95
C VAL A 122 -0.49 -3.73 -5.77
N LEU A 123 -0.27 -2.42 -5.92
CA LEU A 123 0.27 -1.58 -4.85
C LEU A 123 -0.66 -1.53 -3.62
N VAL A 124 -1.97 -1.36 -3.84
CA VAL A 124 -2.96 -1.31 -2.75
C VAL A 124 -3.04 -2.67 -2.04
N ALA A 125 -3.15 -3.77 -2.80
CA ALA A 125 -3.21 -5.12 -2.24
C ALA A 125 -1.92 -5.45 -1.45
N GLY A 126 -0.75 -5.17 -2.02
CA GLY A 126 0.54 -5.35 -1.35
C GLY A 126 0.66 -4.51 -0.09
N GLY A 127 0.32 -3.21 -0.16
CA GLY A 127 0.34 -2.31 0.99
C GLY A 127 -0.56 -2.80 2.13
N VAL A 128 -1.81 -3.18 1.84
CA VAL A 128 -2.74 -3.73 2.83
C VAL A 128 -2.21 -5.04 3.40
N PHE A 129 -1.71 -5.95 2.55
CA PHE A 129 -1.14 -7.23 2.98
C PHE A 129 0.02 -7.03 3.96
N MET A 130 0.96 -6.16 3.62
CA MET A 130 2.14 -5.88 4.44
C MET A 130 1.73 -5.30 5.81
N LEU A 131 0.82 -4.33 5.83
CA LEU A 131 0.39 -3.74 7.11
C LEU A 131 -0.42 -4.72 7.97
N LEU A 132 -1.33 -5.48 7.38
CA LEU A 132 -2.11 -6.47 8.12
C LEU A 132 -1.24 -7.59 8.67
N THR A 133 -0.43 -8.22 7.82
CA THR A 133 0.44 -9.33 8.28
C THR A 133 1.49 -8.85 9.27
N GLY A 134 2.08 -7.67 9.07
CA GLY A 134 3.02 -7.06 9.99
C GLY A 134 2.39 -6.77 11.36
N LEU A 135 1.22 -6.12 11.38
CA LEU A 135 0.47 -5.85 12.62
C LEU A 135 0.13 -7.14 13.36
N LEU A 136 -0.40 -8.14 12.66
CA LEU A 136 -0.79 -9.41 13.25
C LEU A 136 0.40 -10.22 13.77
N ASN A 137 1.55 -10.14 13.09
CA ASN A 137 2.81 -10.67 13.59
C ASN A 137 3.26 -9.98 14.89
N THR A 138 3.09 -8.65 15.06
CA THR A 138 3.39 -8.00 16.35
C THR A 138 2.48 -8.48 17.49
N ALA A 139 1.25 -8.87 17.16
CA ALA A 139 0.30 -9.46 18.11
C ALA A 139 0.47 -10.99 18.27
N GLN A 140 1.43 -11.61 17.55
CA GLN A 140 1.64 -13.05 17.50
C GLN A 140 0.38 -13.86 17.12
N TRP A 141 -0.54 -13.25 16.37
CA TRP A 141 -1.75 -13.90 15.91
C TRP A 141 -1.66 -14.19 14.41
N TYR A 142 -1.71 -15.47 14.03
CA TYR A 142 -1.54 -15.93 12.64
C TYR A 142 -2.77 -16.70 12.19
N PRO A 143 -3.84 -16.02 11.74
CA PRO A 143 -5.05 -16.66 11.22
C PRO A 143 -4.86 -17.30 9.82
N TRP A 144 -3.64 -17.70 9.47
CA TRP A 144 -3.25 -18.26 8.18
C TRP A 144 -2.26 -19.41 8.36
N SER A 145 -2.10 -20.22 7.31
CA SER A 145 -1.20 -21.39 7.30
C SER A 145 0.16 -21.15 6.64
N PHE A 146 0.35 -20.02 5.95
CA PHE A 146 1.64 -19.69 5.32
C PHE A 146 2.69 -19.20 6.33
N SER A 147 3.96 -19.38 6.00
CA SER A 147 5.06 -18.87 6.83
C SER A 147 5.18 -17.35 6.68
N PHE A 148 5.07 -16.62 7.79
CA PHE A 148 5.12 -15.16 7.80
C PHE A 148 6.41 -14.62 7.18
N ARG A 149 7.59 -15.06 7.65
CA ARG A 149 8.89 -14.50 7.25
C ARG A 149 9.14 -14.53 5.73
N PRO A 150 9.09 -15.68 5.03
CA PRO A 150 9.33 -15.73 3.60
C PRO A 150 8.22 -15.04 2.79
N THR A 151 6.95 -15.17 3.19
CA THR A 151 5.84 -14.55 2.47
C THR A 151 5.88 -13.03 2.58
N HIS A 152 6.07 -12.50 3.79
CA HIS A 152 6.16 -11.07 4.05
C HIS A 152 7.38 -10.46 3.33
N TYR A 153 8.52 -11.15 3.32
CA TYR A 153 9.69 -10.75 2.55
C TYR A 153 9.44 -10.69 1.04
N ALA A 154 8.82 -11.74 0.47
CA ALA A 154 8.52 -11.77 -0.96
C ALA A 154 7.53 -10.67 -1.37
N VAL A 155 6.45 -10.48 -0.60
CA VAL A 155 5.45 -9.44 -0.86
C VAL A 155 6.01 -8.03 -0.61
N ALA A 156 7.02 -7.86 0.25
CA ALA A 156 7.71 -6.58 0.40
C ALA A 156 8.36 -6.13 -0.92
N TRP A 157 9.04 -7.03 -1.63
CA TRP A 157 9.62 -6.73 -2.94
C TRP A 157 8.55 -6.40 -3.99
N VAL A 158 7.45 -7.14 -4.03
CA VAL A 158 6.32 -6.85 -4.92
C VAL A 158 5.74 -5.46 -4.64
N THR A 159 5.53 -5.14 -3.36
CA THR A 159 4.94 -3.86 -2.92
C THR A 159 5.85 -2.68 -3.24
N ILE A 160 7.16 -2.80 -2.96
CA ILE A 160 8.13 -1.73 -3.28
C ILE A 160 8.31 -1.59 -4.78
N GLY A 161 8.36 -2.69 -5.54
CA GLY A 161 8.40 -2.64 -7.01
C GLY A 161 7.18 -1.91 -7.58
N ALA A 162 5.97 -2.24 -7.09
CA ALA A 162 4.74 -1.56 -7.49
C ALA A 162 4.72 -0.08 -7.08
N LEU A 163 5.29 0.27 -5.92
CA LEU A 163 5.41 1.65 -5.47
C LEU A 163 6.33 2.46 -6.40
N VAL A 164 7.48 1.90 -6.78
CA VAL A 164 8.42 2.54 -7.71
C VAL A 164 7.76 2.76 -9.07
N VAL A 165 7.08 1.73 -9.63
CA VAL A 165 6.33 1.86 -10.88
C VAL A 165 5.25 2.93 -10.77
N HIS A 166 4.48 2.93 -9.68
CA HIS A 166 3.44 3.93 -9.45
C HIS A 166 4.01 5.36 -9.43
N ILE A 167 5.13 5.59 -8.75
CA ILE A 167 5.80 6.89 -8.72
C ILE A 167 6.30 7.27 -10.12
N ALA A 168 6.97 6.37 -10.83
CA ALA A 168 7.50 6.63 -12.17
C ALA A 168 6.40 7.00 -13.18
N VAL A 169 5.23 6.37 -13.09
CA VAL A 169 4.08 6.67 -13.97
C VAL A 169 3.38 7.98 -13.58
N LYS A 170 3.44 8.40 -12.31
CA LYS A 170 2.71 9.56 -11.80
C LYS A 170 3.53 10.83 -11.67
N LEU A 171 4.86 10.75 -11.71
CA LEU A 171 5.71 11.93 -11.76
C LEU A 171 5.57 12.61 -13.13
N PRO A 172 5.13 13.88 -13.19
CA PRO A 172 5.26 14.67 -14.40
C PRO A 172 6.75 14.98 -14.59
N ILE A 173 7.32 14.53 -15.71
CA ILE A 173 8.66 14.92 -16.17
C ILE A 173 8.50 16.02 -17.20
#